data_AF-X1TEV7-F1
#
_entry.id   AF-X1TEV7-F1
#
_cell.length_a   1.000
_cell.length_b   1.000
_cell.length_c   1.000
_cell.angle_alpha   90.00
_cell.angle_beta   90.00
_cell.angle_gamma   90.00
#
_symmetry.space_group_name_H-M   'P 1'
#
loop_
_entity.id
_entity.type
_entity.pdbx_description
1 polymer ?
#
loop_
_entity_poly.entity_id
_entity_poly.type
_entity_poly.pdbx_seq_one_letter_code
_entity_poly.pdbx_strand_id
1 'polypeptide(L)' 'MPRLDSVAKLEKLRQEILSQRDQNKPCVTICSGTGCHAYGSEKVAQAFMDEIQ' A
#
# COMPACT_ATOMS: atom_id res chain seq x y z
N MET A 1 7.83 10.76 2.09
CA MET A 1 7.35 10.85 3.48
C MET A 1 8.14 11.91 4.22
N PRO A 2 7.50 12.78 5.02
CA PRO A 2 8.21 13.69 5.89
C PRO A 2 9.05 12.90 6.92
N ARG A 3 10.20 13.43 7.31
CA ARG A 3 11.06 12.81 8.32
C ARG A 3 10.37 12.87 9.69
N LEU A 4 10.23 11.71 10.33
CA LEU A 4 9.80 11.62 11.73
C LEU A 4 10.99 11.92 12.64
N ASP A 5 10.85 12.86 13.55
CA ASP A 5 11.92 13.37 14.42
C ASP A 5 11.70 13.06 15.91
N SER A 6 10.61 12.37 16.24
CA SER A 6 10.23 12.07 17.63
C SER A 6 9.33 10.84 17.71
N VAL A 7 9.39 10.16 18.86
CA VAL A 7 8.53 9.01 19.18
C VAL A 7 7.06 9.40 19.16
N ALA A 8 6.71 10.59 19.66
CA ALA A 8 5.33 11.09 19.66
C ALA A 8 4.74 11.23 18.25
N LYS A 9 5.54 11.73 17.29
CA LYS A 9 5.10 11.81 15.88
C LYS A 9 4.98 10.43 15.24
N LEU A 10 5.86 9.50 15.58
CA LEU A 10 5.76 8.11 15.11
C LEU A 10 4.47 7.44 15.62
N GLU A 11 4.15 7.59 16.90
CA GLU A 11 2.94 7.02 17.47
C GLU A 11 1.67 7.66 16.90
N LYS A 12 1.67 8.98 16.73
CA LYS A 12 0.55 9.67 16.06
C LYS A 12 0.32 9.12 14.65
N LEU A 13 1.38 8.99 13.85
CA LEU A 13 1.29 8.43 12.49
C LEU A 13 0.79 6.98 12.52
N ARG A 14 1.26 6.17 13.47
CA ARG A 14 0.79 4.79 13.64
C ARG A 14 -0.71 4.74 13.91
N GLN A 15 -1.21 5.55 14.84
CA GLN A 15 -2.64 5.60 15.16
C GLN A 15 -3.48 6.08 13.98
N GLU A 16 -3.01 7.09 13.23
CA GLU A 16 -3.66 7.57 12.01
C GLU A 16 -3.75 6.50 10.91
N ILE A 17 -2.69 5.69 10.73
CA ILE A 17 -2.73 4.57 9.77
C ILE A 17 -3.71 3.51 10.22
N LEU A 18 -3.73 3.18 11.51
CA LEU A 18 -4.61 2.14 12.05
C LEU A 18 -6.08 2.54 11.99
N SER A 19 -6.42 3.82 12.24
CA SER A 19 -7.81 4.30 12.18
C SER A 19 -8.42 4.29 10.78
N GLN A 20 -7.58 4.32 9.73
CA GLN A 20 -8.01 4.30 8.33
C GLN A 20 -8.09 2.89 7.73
N ARG A 21 -7.60 1.86 8.43
CA ARG A 21 -7.60 0.49 7.91
C ARG A 21 -8.96 -0.16 8.11
N ASP A 22 -9.63 -0.43 7.00
CA ASP A 22 -10.81 -1.30 6.96
C ASP A 22 -10.37 -2.75 6.75
N GLN A 23 -10.70 -3.62 7.70
CA GLN A 23 -10.38 -5.06 7.63
C GLN A 23 -11.27 -5.82 6.65
N ASN A 24 -12.44 -5.28 6.31
CA ASN A 24 -13.39 -5.91 5.40
C ASN A 24 -13.18 -5.47 3.96
N LYS A 25 -12.35 -4.45 3.71
CA LYS A 25 -12.03 -3.99 2.37
C LYS A 25 -11.26 -5.09 1.62
N PRO A 26 -11.76 -5.55 0.45
CA PRO A 26 -11.03 -6.50 -0.39
C PRO A 26 -9.64 -5.96 -0.72
N CYS A 27 -8.62 -6.78 -0.50
CA CYS A 27 -7.23 -6.40 -0.72
C CYS A 27 -6.54 -7.47 -1.57
N VAL A 28 -6.04 -7.07 -2.74
CA VAL A 28 -5.26 -7.93 -3.63
C VAL A 28 -3.82 -7.43 -3.59
N THR A 29 -2.88 -8.32 -3.25
CA THR A 29 -1.45 -7.99 -3.24
C THR A 29 -0.78 -8.53 -4.49
N ILE A 30 -0.06 -7.66 -5.20
CA ILE A 30 0.64 -8.00 -6.45
C ILE A 30 2.13 -7.77 -6.25
N CYS A 31 2.96 -8.70 -6.71
CA CYS A 31 4.41 -8.53 -6.65
C CYS A 31 4.83 -7.34 -7.51
N SER A 32 5.43 -6.32 -6.88
CA SER A 32 6.03 -5.17 -7.55
C SER A 32 7.50 -4.99 -7.16
N GLY A 33 8.18 -6.09 -6.80
CA GLY A 33 9.63 -6.09 -6.61
C GLY A 33 10.37 -5.93 -7.95
N THR A 34 11.67 -5.63 -7.88
CA THR A 34 12.50 -5.36 -9.08
C THR A 34 12.40 -6.44 -10.16
N GLY A 35 12.40 -7.72 -9.76
CA GLY A 35 12.21 -8.84 -10.69
C GLY A 35 10.83 -8.83 -11.37
N CYS A 36 9.75 -8.74 -10.60
CA CYS A 36 8.37 -8.73 -11.13
C CYS A 36 8.12 -7.51 -12.03
N HIS A 37 8.70 -6.36 -11.65
CA HIS A 37 8.61 -5.14 -12.42
C HIS A 37 9.31 -5.26 -13.78
N ALA A 38 10.49 -5.88 -13.83
CA ALA A 38 11.19 -6.17 -15.10
C ALA A 38 10.37 -7.06 -16.05
N TYR A 39 9.49 -7.91 -15.50
CA TYR A 39 8.55 -8.73 -16.26
C TYR A 39 7.18 -8.07 -16.49
N GLY A 40 7.02 -6.79 -16.13
CA GLY A 40 5.82 -6.01 -16.43
C GLY A 40 4.66 -6.21 -15.45
N SER A 41 4.93 -6.45 -14.17
CA SER A 41 3.88 -6.60 -13.14
C SER A 41 2.94 -5.40 -13.00
N GLU A 42 3.33 -4.21 -13.48
CA GLU A 42 2.46 -3.03 -13.56
C GLU A 42 1.21 -3.28 -14.41
N LYS A 43 1.32 -4.05 -15.50
CA LYS A 43 0.17 -4.38 -16.35
C LYS A 43 -0.85 -5.22 -15.60
N VAL A 44 -0.38 -6.14 -14.77
CA VAL A 44 -1.23 -6.96 -13.90
C VAL A 44 -1.90 -6.07 -12.85
N ALA A 45 -1.13 -5.17 -12.22
CA ALA A 45 -1.69 -4.21 -11.26
C ALA A 45 -2.77 -3.33 -11.88
N GLN A 46 -2.56 -2.82 -13.10
CA GLN A 46 -3.55 -2.03 -13.81
C GLN A 46 -4.82 -2.82 -14.13
N ALA A 47 -4.69 -4.05 -14.64
CA ALA A 47 -5.86 -4.89 -14.94
C ALA A 47 -6.73 -5.14 -13.69
N PHE A 48 -6.11 -5.35 -12.52
CA PHE A 48 -6.86 -5.49 -11.27
C PHE A 48 -7.56 -4.19 -10.85
N MET A 49 -6.95 -3.02 -11.07
CA MET A 49 -7.59 -1.74 -10.79
C MET A 49 -8.78 -1.46 -11.72
N ASP A 50 -8.69 -1.88 -12.98
CA ASP A 50 -9.74 -1.69 -13.97
C ASP A 50 -10.94 -2.61 -13.73
N GLU A 51 -10.71 -3.84 -13.22
CA GLU A 51 -11.76 -4.84 -13.01
C GLU A 51 -12.43 -4.80 -11.63
N ILE A 52 -11.71 -4.43 -10.57
CA ILE A 52 -12.22 -4.45 -9.18
C ILE A 52 -12.73 -3.06 -8.76
N GLN A 53 -13.54 -2.42 -9.60
CA GLN A 53 -14.20 -1.15 -9.25
C GLN A 53 -15.19 -1.29 -8.10
#